data_AF-A0A3A9SLL2-F1
#
_entry.id   AF-A0A3A9SLL2-F1
#
_cell.length_a   1.000
_cell.length_b   1.000
_cell.length_c   1.000
_cell.angle_alpha   90.00
_cell.angle_beta   90.00
_cell.angle_gamma   90.00
#
_symmetry.space_group_name_H-M   'P 1'
#
loop_
_entity.id
_entity.type
_entity.pdbx_description
1 polymer ?
#
loop_
_entity_poly.entity_id
_entity_poly.type
_entity_poly.pdbx_seq_one_letter_code
_entity_poly.pdbx_strand_id
1 'polypeptide(L)'
;MPNVIAFNKRKKEIGKILHNFDHKKVSTMNPEDLNRTFREKFDVKSADTKQNSWYKWSNAIVDSAKFLTEFEKIADFEEFVGRFDYNVHTSMALPLLISHKINGIGFALACNLLKELGYSRYPKPDVHLVDVFSGLGLCEKDQIATFEAVVRMSDYCMEAGDTTATPYKVDKIFWLICSGNFYKDEAKEIPKKGKKKEFIEMMLNKKA
;
A
#
# COMPACT_ATOMS: atom_id res chain seq x y z
N MET A 1 -9.39 7.70 -0.71
CA MET A 1 -9.03 8.77 -1.67
C MET A 1 -9.46 8.54 -3.12
N PRO A 2 -9.44 7.33 -3.71
CA PRO A 2 -9.68 7.15 -5.16
C PRO A 2 -11.01 7.74 -5.66
N ASN A 3 -12.08 7.60 -4.87
CA ASN A 3 -13.42 8.09 -5.21
C ASN A 3 -13.57 9.61 -5.06
N VAL A 4 -12.80 10.24 -4.16
CA VAL A 4 -12.85 11.69 -3.90
C VAL A 4 -12.05 12.44 -4.95
N ILE A 5 -10.84 11.96 -5.26
CA ILE A 5 -9.99 12.54 -6.30
C ILE A 5 -10.52 12.20 -7.69
N ALA A 6 -11.17 11.03 -7.84
CA ALA A 6 -11.66 10.51 -9.11
C ALA A 6 -10.57 10.50 -10.20
N PHE A 7 -9.34 10.12 -9.81
CA PHE A 7 -8.13 10.23 -10.64
C PHE A 7 -8.33 9.68 -12.05
N ASN A 8 -8.91 8.48 -12.21
CA ASN A 8 -9.12 7.88 -13.53
C ASN A 8 -9.99 8.74 -14.46
N LYS A 9 -10.99 9.44 -13.91
CA LYS A 9 -11.86 10.34 -14.69
C LYS A 9 -11.16 11.66 -15.03
N ARG A 10 -10.19 12.08 -14.21
CA ARG A 10 -9.52 13.38 -14.28
C ARG A 10 -8.08 13.31 -14.76
N LYS A 11 -7.57 12.12 -15.10
CA LYS A 11 -6.15 11.82 -15.36
C LYS A 11 -5.53 12.77 -16.38
N LYS A 12 -6.22 13.08 -17.46
CA LYS A 12 -5.72 13.99 -18.51
C LYS A 12 -5.49 15.41 -17.99
N GLU A 13 -6.47 15.97 -17.28
CA GLU A 13 -6.37 17.34 -16.73
C GLU A 13 -5.40 17.41 -15.56
N ILE A 14 -5.39 16.38 -14.69
CA ILE A 14 -4.38 16.22 -13.63
C ILE A 14 -2.99 16.17 -14.25
N GLY A 15 -2.81 15.38 -15.31
CA GLY A 15 -1.54 15.27 -16.03
C GLY A 15 -1.06 16.64 -16.51
N LYS A 16 -1.93 17.44 -17.14
CA LYS A 16 -1.57 18.81 -17.55
C LYS A 16 -1.09 19.68 -16.39
N ILE A 17 -1.80 19.66 -15.25
CA ILE A 17 -1.43 20.41 -14.04
C ILE A 17 -0.08 19.94 -13.51
N LEU A 18 0.16 18.63 -13.52
CA LEU A 18 1.38 18.00 -13.03
C LEU A 18 2.46 17.85 -14.11
N HIS A 19 2.46 18.69 -15.14
CA HIS A 19 3.47 18.67 -16.21
C HIS A 19 3.67 17.29 -16.87
N ASN A 20 2.57 16.59 -17.15
CA ASN A 20 2.50 15.20 -17.61
C ASN A 20 3.22 14.21 -16.67
N PHE A 21 3.14 14.45 -15.36
CA PHE A 21 3.76 13.65 -14.31
C PHE A 21 5.31 13.67 -14.33
N ASP A 22 5.89 14.76 -14.82
CA ASP A 22 7.33 15.02 -14.72
C ASP A 22 7.72 15.27 -13.26
N HIS A 23 8.24 14.24 -12.59
CA HIS A 23 8.59 14.28 -11.17
C HIS A 23 9.62 15.38 -10.84
N LYS A 24 10.51 15.75 -11.77
CA LYS A 24 11.49 16.82 -11.52
C LYS A 24 10.83 18.20 -11.48
N LYS A 25 9.79 18.42 -12.27
CA LYS A 25 8.99 19.66 -12.21
C LYS A 25 8.07 19.64 -11.01
N VAL A 26 7.39 18.52 -10.78
CA VAL A 26 6.43 18.39 -9.67
C VAL A 26 7.10 18.54 -8.30
N SER A 27 8.34 18.07 -8.13
CA SER A 27 9.08 18.20 -6.85
C SER A 27 9.34 19.65 -6.44
N THR A 28 9.37 20.58 -7.41
CA THR A 28 9.57 22.03 -7.17
C THR A 28 8.28 22.79 -6.90
N MET A 29 7.11 22.15 -7.04
CA MET A 29 5.82 22.81 -6.82
C MET A 29 5.56 23.06 -5.33
N ASN A 30 4.80 24.12 -5.03
CA ASN A 30 4.27 24.34 -3.69
C ASN A 30 2.97 23.51 -3.50
N PRO A 31 2.86 22.66 -2.45
CA PRO A 31 1.66 21.84 -2.23
C PRO A 31 0.36 22.62 -2.01
N GLU A 32 0.41 23.81 -1.42
CA GLU A 32 -0.76 24.63 -1.15
C GLU A 32 -1.27 25.30 -2.44
N ASP A 33 -0.36 25.79 -3.28
CA ASP A 33 -0.70 26.29 -4.62
C ASP A 33 -1.25 25.18 -5.52
N LEU A 34 -0.68 23.98 -5.43
CA LEU A 34 -1.18 22.81 -6.13
C LEU A 34 -2.59 22.44 -5.66
N ASN A 35 -2.84 22.44 -4.34
CA ASN A 35 -4.17 22.21 -3.78
C ASN A 35 -5.17 23.24 -4.31
N ARG A 36 -4.85 24.54 -4.24
CA ARG A 36 -5.69 25.62 -4.77
C ARG A 36 -6.01 25.41 -6.26
N THR A 37 -4.99 25.12 -7.07
CA THR A 37 -5.12 24.85 -8.50
C THR A 37 -6.09 23.69 -8.77
N PHE A 38 -5.96 22.58 -8.03
CA PHE A 38 -6.89 21.46 -8.17
C PHE A 38 -8.31 21.81 -7.74
N ARG A 39 -8.46 22.55 -6.65
CA ARG A 39 -9.76 22.92 -6.11
C ARG A 39 -10.54 23.82 -7.08
N GLU A 40 -9.86 24.81 -7.67
CA GLU A 40 -10.42 25.68 -8.71
C GLU A 40 -10.76 24.87 -9.97
N LYS A 41 -9.83 24.06 -10.47
CA LYS A 41 -10.01 23.28 -11.70
C LYS A 41 -11.18 22.30 -11.61
N PHE A 42 -11.41 21.72 -10.44
CA PHE A 42 -12.38 20.63 -10.25
C PHE A 42 -13.59 21.00 -9.40
N ASP A 43 -13.84 22.30 -9.18
CA ASP A 43 -14.96 22.83 -8.39
C ASP A 43 -15.13 22.11 -7.04
N VAL A 44 -14.04 22.02 -6.27
CA VAL A 44 -14.04 21.28 -5.00
C VAL A 44 -14.71 22.10 -3.89
N LYS A 45 -15.92 21.66 -3.49
CA LYS A 45 -16.75 22.35 -2.50
C LYS A 45 -16.54 21.95 -1.04
N SER A 46 -15.83 20.85 -0.79
CA SER A 46 -15.54 20.40 0.58
C SER A 46 -14.68 21.40 1.36
N ALA A 47 -14.82 21.52 2.68
CA ALA A 47 -14.05 22.49 3.48
C ALA A 47 -12.53 22.37 3.26
N ASP A 48 -11.84 23.49 3.09
CA ASP A 48 -10.39 23.52 2.89
C ASP A 48 -9.67 23.46 4.24
N THR A 49 -9.24 22.26 4.60
CA THR A 49 -8.58 21.96 5.86
C THR A 49 -7.44 20.99 5.63
N LYS A 50 -6.50 20.88 6.57
CA LYS A 50 -5.43 19.87 6.52
C LYS A 50 -5.94 18.43 6.48
N GLN A 51 -7.20 18.20 6.87
CA GLN A 51 -7.84 16.89 6.82
C GLN A 51 -8.47 16.57 5.45
N ASN A 52 -8.61 17.58 4.59
CA ASN A 52 -9.19 17.44 3.25
C ASN A 52 -8.36 16.48 2.38
N SER A 53 -9.04 15.66 1.58
CA SER A 53 -8.37 14.70 0.68
C SER A 53 -7.52 15.39 -0.39
N TRP A 54 -7.95 16.55 -0.92
CA TRP A 54 -7.19 17.31 -1.91
C TRP A 54 -5.93 17.93 -1.32
N TYR A 55 -6.02 18.45 -0.09
CA TYR A 55 -4.85 18.96 0.63
C TYR A 55 -3.83 17.85 0.88
N LYS A 56 -4.28 16.71 1.45
CA LYS A 56 -3.42 15.54 1.70
C LYS A 56 -2.80 15.00 0.41
N TRP A 57 -3.59 14.91 -0.66
CA TRP A 57 -3.13 14.39 -1.93
C TRP A 57 -2.13 15.32 -2.62
N SER A 58 -2.30 16.64 -2.52
CA SER A 58 -1.35 17.61 -3.08
C SER A 58 0.01 17.54 -2.38
N ASN A 59 0.02 17.41 -1.05
CA ASN A 59 1.26 17.16 -0.30
C ASN A 59 1.89 15.82 -0.70
N ALA A 60 1.09 14.75 -0.72
CA ALA A 60 1.57 13.42 -1.11
C ALA A 60 2.21 13.41 -2.51
N ILE A 61 1.64 14.11 -3.49
CA ILE A 61 2.17 14.20 -4.86
C ILE A 61 3.55 14.88 -4.86
N VAL A 62 3.67 16.04 -4.23
CA VAL A 62 4.93 16.80 -4.22
C VAL A 62 6.01 16.04 -3.45
N ASP A 63 5.67 15.46 -2.30
CA ASP A 63 6.63 14.68 -1.52
C ASP A 63 7.05 13.39 -2.24
N SER A 64 6.12 12.72 -2.93
CA SER A 64 6.45 11.57 -3.78
C SER A 64 7.40 11.97 -4.90
N ALA A 65 7.17 13.12 -5.53
CA ALA A 65 8.06 13.64 -6.57
C ALA A 65 9.45 13.96 -6.02
N LYS A 66 9.55 14.60 -4.85
CA LYS A 66 10.82 14.85 -4.15
C LYS A 66 11.56 13.56 -3.82
N PHE A 67 10.85 12.57 -3.28
CA PHE A 67 11.43 11.26 -3.00
C PHE A 67 11.99 10.61 -4.28
N LEU A 68 11.25 10.67 -5.39
CA LEU A 68 11.71 10.12 -6.67
C LEU A 68 12.91 10.89 -7.25
N THR A 69 13.08 12.18 -6.97
CA THR A 69 14.27 12.94 -7.41
C THR A 69 15.57 12.53 -6.72
N GLU A 70 15.52 11.69 -5.68
CA GLU A 70 16.72 11.12 -5.05
C GLU A 70 17.41 10.06 -5.92
N PHE A 71 16.74 9.59 -6.97
CA PHE A 71 17.21 8.55 -7.88
C PHE A 71 17.40 9.12 -9.28
N GLU A 72 18.60 8.99 -9.88
CA GLU A 72 18.84 9.47 -11.24
C GLU A 72 18.23 8.51 -12.27
N LYS A 73 18.30 7.21 -11.97
CA LYS A 73 17.85 6.11 -12.83
C LYS A 73 17.03 5.11 -12.03
N ILE A 74 16.24 4.30 -12.74
CA ILE A 74 15.46 3.21 -12.14
C ILE A 74 16.36 2.23 -11.38
N ALA A 75 17.54 1.94 -11.92
CA ALA A 75 18.53 1.06 -11.28
C ALA A 75 18.95 1.54 -9.88
N ASP A 76 19.04 2.87 -9.66
CA ASP A 76 19.40 3.43 -8.35
C ASP A 76 18.30 3.16 -7.32
N PHE A 77 17.03 3.24 -7.76
CA PHE A 77 15.88 2.90 -6.92
C PHE A 77 15.82 1.40 -6.63
N GLU A 78 16.05 0.54 -7.63
CA GLU A 78 16.11 -0.91 -7.45
C GLU A 78 17.21 -1.32 -6.47
N GLU A 79 18.42 -0.76 -6.62
CA GLU A 79 19.53 -1.01 -5.71
C GLU A 79 19.20 -0.52 -4.29
N PHE A 80 18.61 0.67 -4.18
CA PHE A 80 18.17 1.21 -2.90
C PHE A 80 17.17 0.29 -2.19
N VAL A 81 16.15 -0.21 -2.89
CA VAL A 81 15.18 -1.16 -2.32
C VAL A 81 15.86 -2.48 -1.95
N GLY A 82 16.76 -2.98 -2.80
CA GLY A 82 17.50 -4.23 -2.57
C GLY A 82 18.32 -4.25 -1.28
N ARG A 83 18.77 -3.08 -0.80
CA ARG A 83 19.49 -2.94 0.49
C ARG A 83 18.61 -3.23 1.72
N PHE A 84 17.28 -3.31 1.57
CA PHE A 84 16.35 -3.55 2.67
C PHE A 84 15.77 -4.98 2.68
N ASP A 85 16.00 -5.81 1.67
CA ASP A 85 15.33 -7.12 1.52
C ASP A 85 15.98 -8.28 2.31
N TYR A 86 17.00 -7.99 3.13
CA TYR A 86 17.78 -9.04 3.78
C TYR A 86 17.05 -9.77 4.93
N ASN A 87 16.32 -9.06 5.77
CA ASN A 87 15.55 -9.66 6.87
C ASN A 87 14.29 -8.84 7.21
N VAL A 88 13.43 -9.37 8.08
CA VAL A 88 12.15 -8.72 8.44
C VAL A 88 12.31 -7.28 8.95
N HIS A 89 13.35 -6.99 9.74
CA HIS A 89 13.56 -5.67 10.32
C HIS A 89 14.08 -4.67 9.27
N THR A 90 15.00 -5.08 8.41
CA THR A 90 15.46 -4.23 7.30
C THR A 90 14.32 -3.98 6.32
N SER A 91 13.52 -5.01 6.01
CA SER A 91 12.38 -4.86 5.11
C SER A 91 11.34 -3.91 5.70
N MET A 92 11.04 -4.01 6.99
CA MET A 92 10.14 -3.08 7.67
C MET A 92 10.63 -1.62 7.64
N ALA A 93 11.95 -1.37 7.68
CA ALA A 93 12.50 -0.03 7.73
C ALA A 93 12.18 0.80 6.46
N LEU A 94 12.10 0.18 5.28
CA LEU A 94 11.84 0.90 4.04
C LEU A 94 10.42 1.53 3.97
N PRO A 95 9.32 0.79 4.22
CA PRO A 95 8.00 1.39 4.30
C PRO A 95 7.88 2.45 5.40
N LEU A 96 8.57 2.28 6.54
CA LEU A 96 8.64 3.31 7.59
C LEU A 96 9.30 4.59 7.07
N LEU A 97 10.45 4.47 6.40
CA LEU A 97 11.14 5.60 5.77
C LEU A 97 10.27 6.30 4.72
N ILE A 98 9.63 5.54 3.84
CA ILE A 98 8.70 6.09 2.83
C ILE A 98 7.55 6.84 3.52
N SER A 99 6.97 6.25 4.58
CA SER A 99 5.85 6.86 5.30
C SER A 99 6.24 8.12 6.07
N HIS A 100 7.50 8.22 6.47
CA HIS A 100 8.06 9.42 7.08
C HIS A 100 8.32 10.51 6.04
N LYS A 101 8.81 10.13 4.84
CA LYS A 101 9.14 11.08 3.77
C LYS A 101 7.93 11.62 3.01
N ILE A 102 6.83 10.86 2.94
CA ILE A 102 5.68 11.21 2.08
C ILE A 102 4.43 11.44 2.92
N ASN A 103 4.00 12.69 3.03
CA ASN A 103 2.79 13.04 3.77
C ASN A 103 1.55 12.32 3.21
N GLY A 104 0.74 11.75 4.09
CA GLY A 104 -0.49 11.04 3.71
C GLY A 104 -0.29 9.60 3.22
N ILE A 105 0.95 9.11 3.15
CA ILE A 105 1.25 7.70 2.90
C ILE A 105 1.66 7.03 4.22
N GLY A 106 0.72 6.35 4.87
CA GLY A 106 1.02 5.56 6.07
C GLY A 106 1.75 4.24 5.74
N PHE A 107 2.27 3.56 6.78
CA PHE A 107 3.02 2.30 6.65
C PHE A 107 2.36 1.27 5.72
N ALA A 108 1.08 0.92 5.93
CA ALA A 108 0.40 -0.03 5.05
C ALA A 108 0.29 0.43 3.59
N LEU A 109 0.19 1.74 3.31
CA LEU A 109 0.18 2.25 1.94
C LEU A 109 1.58 2.23 1.32
N ALA A 110 2.63 2.51 2.10
CA ALA A 110 4.02 2.37 1.68
C ALA A 110 4.35 0.90 1.34
N CYS A 111 3.92 -0.06 2.16
CA CYS A 111 4.03 -1.47 1.82
C CYS A 111 3.27 -1.80 0.53
N ASN A 112 2.05 -1.28 0.36
CA ASN A 112 1.28 -1.51 -0.86
C ASN A 112 1.96 -0.92 -2.11
N LEU A 113 2.65 0.22 -2.01
CA LEU A 113 3.43 0.78 -3.11
C LEU A 113 4.49 -0.21 -3.57
N LEU A 114 5.35 -0.67 -2.65
CA LEU A 114 6.43 -1.62 -2.96
C LEU A 114 5.88 -2.93 -3.52
N LYS A 115 4.81 -3.44 -2.90
CA LYS A 115 4.10 -4.64 -3.35
C LYS A 115 3.62 -4.55 -4.79
N GLU A 116 2.95 -3.45 -5.14
CA GLU A 116 2.38 -3.25 -6.48
C GLU A 116 3.45 -2.88 -7.52
N LEU A 117 4.64 -2.46 -7.09
CA LEU A 117 5.84 -2.36 -7.94
C LEU A 117 6.53 -3.71 -8.20
N GLY A 118 6.12 -4.79 -7.52
CA GLY A 118 6.62 -6.14 -7.72
C GLY A 118 7.56 -6.66 -6.62
N TYR A 119 7.84 -5.87 -5.58
CA TYR A 119 8.70 -6.32 -4.48
C TYR A 119 7.94 -7.26 -3.54
N SER A 120 8.20 -8.57 -3.65
CA SER A 120 7.41 -9.63 -3.02
C SER A 120 7.61 -9.78 -1.51
N ARG A 121 8.61 -9.13 -0.92
CA ARG A 121 8.87 -9.14 0.53
C ARG A 121 7.91 -8.24 1.32
N TYR A 122 7.17 -7.36 0.66
CA TYR A 122 6.36 -6.33 1.32
C TYR A 122 4.86 -6.69 1.31
N PRO A 123 4.35 -7.43 2.32
CA PRO A 123 2.92 -7.63 2.46
C PRO A 123 2.26 -6.31 2.85
N LYS A 124 0.98 -6.14 2.53
CA LYS A 124 0.21 -4.96 2.95
C LYS A 124 -0.55 -5.26 4.24
N PRO A 125 -0.11 -4.80 5.43
CA PRO A 125 -0.80 -5.03 6.69
C PRO A 125 -2.06 -4.14 6.79
N ASP A 126 -3.06 -4.40 5.95
CA ASP A 126 -4.35 -3.73 6.00
C ASP A 126 -5.30 -4.39 7.01
N VAL A 127 -6.50 -3.81 7.14
CA VAL A 127 -7.50 -4.24 8.12
C VAL A 127 -7.83 -5.73 8.02
N HIS A 128 -7.74 -6.35 6.83
CA HIS A 128 -8.03 -7.77 6.67
C HIS A 128 -6.93 -8.63 7.30
N LEU A 129 -5.66 -8.35 6.99
CA LEU A 129 -4.54 -9.07 7.58
C LEU A 129 -4.46 -8.83 9.10
N VAL A 130 -4.61 -7.57 9.55
CA VAL A 130 -4.58 -7.24 10.97
C VAL A 130 -5.65 -8.03 11.73
N ASP A 131 -6.89 -8.06 11.24
CA ASP A 131 -7.97 -8.79 11.90
C ASP A 131 -7.73 -10.31 11.91
N VAL A 132 -7.20 -10.90 10.82
CA VAL A 132 -6.96 -12.34 10.75
C VAL A 132 -5.80 -12.75 11.65
N PHE A 133 -4.64 -12.10 11.54
CA PHE A 133 -3.46 -12.50 12.29
C PHE A 133 -3.61 -12.28 13.79
N SER A 134 -4.20 -11.14 14.20
CA SER A 134 -4.52 -10.92 15.62
C SER A 134 -5.62 -11.85 16.11
N GLY A 135 -6.67 -12.10 15.31
CA GLY A 135 -7.76 -13.02 15.66
C GLY A 135 -7.33 -14.48 15.82
N LEU A 136 -6.24 -14.89 15.16
CA LEU A 136 -5.64 -16.22 15.31
C LEU A 136 -4.62 -16.31 16.46
N GLY A 137 -4.34 -15.19 17.13
CA GLY A 137 -3.32 -15.08 18.18
C GLY A 137 -1.88 -15.15 17.66
N LEU A 138 -1.63 -14.75 16.42
CA LEU A 138 -0.30 -14.79 15.80
C LEU A 138 0.52 -13.52 16.03
N CYS A 139 -0.14 -12.41 16.34
CA CYS A 139 0.50 -11.12 16.65
C CYS A 139 -0.46 -10.19 17.40
N GLU A 140 0.06 -9.05 17.84
CA GLU A 140 -0.76 -7.95 18.35
C GLU A 140 -1.61 -7.30 17.24
N LYS A 141 -2.66 -6.57 17.64
CA LYS A 141 -3.59 -5.92 16.70
C LYS A 141 -3.05 -4.57 16.20
N ASP A 142 -1.96 -4.60 15.46
CA ASP A 142 -1.34 -3.43 14.83
C ASP A 142 -0.67 -3.78 13.50
N GLN A 143 -0.31 -2.77 12.70
CA GLN A 143 0.24 -2.96 11.36
C GLN A 143 1.67 -3.50 11.35
N ILE A 144 2.48 -3.14 12.34
CA ILE A 144 3.88 -3.56 12.42
C ILE A 144 3.96 -5.04 12.80
N ALA A 145 3.30 -5.44 13.89
CA ALA A 145 3.32 -6.85 14.30
C ALA A 145 2.68 -7.76 13.24
N THR A 146 1.64 -7.27 12.54
CA THR A 146 1.05 -7.99 11.40
C THR A 146 2.03 -8.15 10.25
N PHE A 147 2.76 -7.09 9.87
CA PHE A 147 3.78 -7.17 8.82
C PHE A 147 4.81 -8.24 9.15
N GLU A 148 5.37 -8.20 10.36
CA GLU A 148 6.37 -9.18 10.77
C GLU A 148 5.82 -10.60 10.82
N ALA A 149 4.59 -10.78 11.30
CA ALA A 149 3.96 -12.10 11.37
C ALA A 149 3.69 -12.71 9.98
N VAL A 150 3.30 -11.89 9.00
CA VAL A 150 3.15 -12.33 7.61
C VAL A 150 4.50 -12.74 7.02
N VAL A 151 5.57 -11.98 7.28
CA VAL A 151 6.92 -12.33 6.85
C VAL A 151 7.38 -13.64 7.48
N ARG A 152 7.25 -13.79 8.81
CA ARG A 152 7.59 -15.03 9.52
C ARG A 152 6.80 -16.23 9.02
N MET A 153 5.51 -16.07 8.72
CA MET A 153 4.71 -17.15 8.15
C MET A 153 5.23 -17.58 6.78
N SER A 154 5.61 -16.63 5.93
CA SER A 154 6.23 -16.94 4.63
C SER A 154 7.55 -17.70 4.81
N ASP A 155 8.40 -17.26 5.74
CA ASP A 155 9.69 -17.89 6.00
C ASP A 155 9.51 -19.33 6.51
N TYR A 156 8.53 -19.54 7.41
CA TYR A 156 8.16 -20.89 7.85
C TYR A 156 7.67 -21.79 6.70
N CYS A 157 6.86 -21.26 5.78
CA CYS A 157 6.42 -22.03 4.61
C CYS A 157 7.60 -22.42 3.69
N MET A 158 8.58 -21.54 3.52
CA MET A 158 9.82 -21.84 2.79
C MET A 158 10.59 -22.98 3.46
N GLU A 159 10.79 -22.90 4.78
CA GLU A 159 11.46 -23.94 5.57
C GLU A 159 10.73 -25.29 5.53
N ALA A 160 9.39 -25.26 5.45
CA ALA A 160 8.54 -26.44 5.32
C ALA A 160 8.51 -27.03 3.89
N GLY A 161 9.20 -26.43 2.92
CA GLY A 161 9.40 -26.96 1.57
C GLY A 161 8.62 -26.26 0.45
N ASP A 162 7.79 -25.26 0.72
CA ASP A 162 7.21 -24.41 -0.33
C ASP A 162 8.23 -23.36 -0.78
N THR A 163 9.11 -23.76 -1.71
CA THR A 163 10.16 -22.90 -2.29
C THR A 163 9.63 -21.68 -3.05
N THR A 164 8.31 -21.55 -3.19
CA THR A 164 7.67 -20.45 -3.88
C THR A 164 7.04 -19.43 -2.92
N ALA A 165 7.03 -19.71 -1.62
CA ALA A 165 6.39 -18.87 -0.61
C ALA A 165 7.02 -17.48 -0.56
N THR A 166 6.17 -16.45 -0.53
CA THR A 166 6.58 -15.06 -0.35
C THR A 166 5.58 -14.34 0.54
N PRO A 167 5.98 -13.28 1.26
CA PRO A 167 5.05 -12.47 2.03
C PRO A 167 3.90 -11.91 1.17
N TYR A 168 4.18 -11.57 -0.10
CA TYR A 168 3.17 -11.21 -1.10
C TYR A 168 2.11 -12.31 -1.30
N LYS A 169 2.52 -13.57 -1.47
CA LYS A 169 1.58 -14.68 -1.67
C LYS A 169 0.71 -14.89 -0.44
N VAL A 170 1.31 -14.83 0.75
CA VAL A 170 0.58 -14.91 2.02
C VAL A 170 -0.48 -13.80 2.10
N ASP A 171 -0.10 -12.54 1.84
CA ASP A 171 -1.04 -11.39 1.74
C ASP A 171 -2.18 -11.68 0.77
N LYS A 172 -1.89 -12.10 -0.46
CA LYS A 172 -2.90 -12.33 -1.49
C LYS A 172 -3.86 -13.48 -1.14
N ILE A 173 -3.38 -14.55 -0.50
CA ILE A 173 -4.22 -15.67 -0.05
C ILE A 173 -5.20 -15.19 1.02
N PHE A 174 -4.72 -14.51 2.06
CA PHE A 174 -5.61 -14.02 3.12
C PHE A 174 -6.54 -12.93 2.64
N TRP A 175 -6.08 -12.05 1.75
CA TRP A 175 -6.92 -11.05 1.10
C TRP A 175 -8.04 -11.71 0.29
N LEU A 176 -7.76 -12.81 -0.43
CA LEU A 176 -8.77 -13.57 -1.15
C LEU A 176 -9.79 -14.22 -0.21
N ILE A 177 -9.34 -14.87 0.86
CA ILE A 177 -10.22 -15.44 1.89
C ILE A 177 -11.13 -14.35 2.47
N CYS A 178 -10.58 -13.17 2.75
CA CYS A 178 -11.30 -12.07 3.39
C CYS A 178 -12.25 -11.33 2.46
N SER A 179 -11.93 -11.21 1.17
CA SER A 179 -12.72 -10.44 0.21
C SER A 179 -13.67 -11.29 -0.62
N GLY A 180 -13.33 -12.57 -0.84
CA GLY A 180 -13.98 -13.44 -1.83
C GLY A 180 -13.86 -12.92 -3.26
N ASN A 181 -12.92 -12.01 -3.54
CA ASN A 181 -12.83 -11.31 -4.82
C ASN A 181 -11.68 -11.82 -5.69
N PHE A 182 -11.98 -12.66 -6.67
CA PHE A 182 -11.04 -13.08 -7.70
C PHE A 182 -10.84 -11.98 -8.75
N TYR A 183 -10.16 -10.89 -8.37
CA TYR A 183 -10.08 -9.68 -9.20
C TYR A 183 -9.38 -9.85 -10.56
N LYS A 184 -8.66 -10.95 -10.78
CA LYS A 184 -8.08 -11.32 -12.08
C LYS A 184 -9.00 -12.19 -12.93
N ASP A 185 -9.97 -12.85 -12.32
CA ASP A 185 -10.98 -13.61 -13.04
C ASP A 185 -12.16 -12.69 -13.34
N GLU A 186 -12.44 -12.50 -14.63
CA GLU A 186 -13.60 -11.72 -15.08
C GLU A 186 -14.94 -12.44 -14.83
N ALA A 187 -14.92 -13.59 -14.15
CA ALA A 187 -16.08 -14.36 -13.78
C ALA A 187 -16.97 -13.56 -12.81
N LYS A 188 -17.89 -12.77 -13.37
CA LYS A 188 -18.89 -11.96 -12.65
C LYS A 188 -19.82 -12.78 -11.76
N GLU A 189 -19.83 -14.10 -11.92
CA GLU A 189 -20.77 -15.02 -11.28
C GLU A 189 -20.32 -15.51 -9.91
N ILE A 190 -19.04 -15.35 -9.53
CA ILE A 190 -18.58 -15.75 -8.19
C ILE A 190 -19.06 -14.70 -7.19
N PRO A 191 -19.91 -15.07 -6.20
CA PRO A 191 -20.36 -14.13 -5.19
C PRO A 191 -19.16 -13.61 -4.40
N LYS A 192 -18.99 -12.29 -4.35
CA LYS A 192 -17.94 -11.61 -3.56
C LYS A 192 -18.28 -11.64 -2.08
N LYS A 193 -18.25 -12.84 -1.48
CA LYS A 193 -18.55 -13.06 -0.07
C LYS A 193 -17.30 -13.55 0.64
N GLY A 194 -16.64 -12.63 1.33
CA GLY A 194 -15.52 -12.93 2.21
C GLY A 194 -15.89 -13.91 3.33
N LYS A 195 -14.95 -14.79 3.66
CA LYS A 195 -15.09 -15.85 4.67
C LYS A 195 -14.24 -15.61 5.91
N LYS A 196 -13.89 -14.34 6.20
CA LYS A 196 -12.98 -13.95 7.29
C LYS A 196 -13.36 -14.55 8.65
N LYS A 197 -14.63 -14.43 9.07
CA LYS A 197 -15.10 -14.95 10.37
C LYS A 197 -15.05 -16.48 10.41
N GLU A 198 -15.66 -17.12 9.42
CA GLU A 198 -15.69 -18.58 9.28
C GLU A 198 -14.27 -19.17 9.28
N PHE A 199 -13.32 -18.51 8.61
CA PHE A 199 -11.93 -18.93 8.57
C PHE A 199 -11.25 -18.84 9.95
N ILE A 200 -11.42 -17.72 10.67
CA ILE A 200 -10.86 -17.56 12.02
C ILE A 200 -11.45 -18.62 12.97
N GLU A 201 -12.77 -18.80 12.96
CA GLU A 201 -13.46 -19.81 13.77
C GLU A 201 -12.99 -21.23 13.46
N MET A 202 -12.88 -21.58 12.19
CA MET A 202 -12.36 -22.88 11.73
C MET A 202 -10.95 -23.15 12.26
N MET A 203 -10.06 -22.15 12.22
CA MET A 203 -8.67 -22.31 12.64
C MET A 203 -8.52 -22.36 14.16
N LEU A 204 -9.34 -21.63 14.91
CA LEU A 204 -9.34 -21.70 16.38
C LEU A 204 -9.91 -23.04 16.88
N ASN A 205 -10.96 -23.57 16.24
CA ASN A 205 -11.54 -24.86 16.61
C ASN A 205 -10.62 -26.05 16.33
N LYS A 206 -9.68 -25.93 15.38
CA LYS A 206 -8.64 -26.95 15.14
C LYS A 206 -7.55 -26.99 16.20
N LYS A 207 -7.44 -25.97 17.06
CA LYS A 207 -6.49 -25.92 18.18
C LYS A 207 -7.03 -26.60 19.45
N ALA A 208 -8.31 -26.96 19.47
CA ALA A 208 -8.96 -27.74 20.54
C ALA A 208 -8.94 -29.24 20.21
#